data_AF-A0A450VS28-F1
#
_entry.id   AF-A0A450VS28-F1
#
_cell.length_a   1.000
_cell.length_b   1.000
_cell.length_c   1.000
_cell.angle_alpha   90.00
_cell.angle_beta   90.00
_cell.angle_gamma   90.00
#
_symmetry.space_group_name_H-M   'P 1'
#
loop_
_entity.id
_entity.type
_entity.pdbx_description
1 polymer ?
#
loop_
_entity_poly.entity_id
_entity_poly.type
_entity_poly.pdbx_seq_one_letter_code
_entity_poly.pdbx_strand_id
1 'polypeptide(L)' 'MNANIVSEAAGQMANLPYVQQEKALKFIEELSLAKGRGAPGERLLKYAGSIAPDDLKIMDEAIQNDCGKIDINEW' A
#
# COMPACT_ATOMS: atom_id res chain seq x y z
N MET A 1 -0.48 -25.79 -2.37
CA MET A 1 -1.73 -25.34 -1.73
C MET A 1 -1.77 -25.93 -0.33
N ASN A 2 -1.92 -25.11 0.72
CA ASN A 2 -2.06 -25.62 2.08
C ASN A 2 -3.57 -25.71 2.40
N ALA A 3 -4.11 -26.93 2.40
CA ALA A 3 -5.55 -27.15 2.56
C ALA A 3 -6.08 -26.70 3.94
N ASN A 4 -5.24 -26.78 4.99
CA ASN A 4 -5.63 -26.36 6.33
C ASN A 4 -5.84 -24.84 6.38
N ILE A 5 -4.93 -24.07 5.77
CA ILE A 5 -5.04 -22.61 5.69
C ILE A 5 -6.28 -22.17 4.89
N VAL A 6 -6.57 -22.85 3.77
CA VAL A 6 -7.76 -22.56 2.96
C VAL A 6 -9.05 -22.82 3.75
N SER A 7 -9.12 -23.95 4.44
CA SER A 7 -10.29 -24.32 5.25
C SER A 7 -10.51 -23.34 6.41
N GLU A 8 -9.44 -22.97 7.11
CA GLU A 8 -9.51 -22.00 8.20
C GLU A 8 -9.95 -20.61 7.72
N ALA A 9 -9.40 -20.13 6.61
CA ALA A 9 -9.81 -18.85 6.02
C ALA A 9 -11.29 -18.85 5.60
N ALA A 10 -11.78 -19.95 5.01
CA ALA A 10 -13.20 -20.09 4.67
C ALA A 10 -14.08 -20.10 5.92
N GLY A 11 -13.66 -20.80 6.98
CA GLY A 11 -14.37 -20.83 8.25
C GLY A 11 -14.45 -19.46 8.94
N GLN A 12 -13.35 -18.70 8.94
CA GLN A 12 -13.34 -17.33 9.49
C GLN A 12 -14.23 -16.39 8.66
N MET A 13 -14.19 -16.49 7.33
CA MET A 13 -15.02 -15.68 6.45
C MET A 13 -16.51 -15.96 6.64
N ALA A 14 -16.91 -17.22 6.82
CA ALA A 14 -18.31 -17.60 7.05
C ALA A 14 -18.93 -16.94 8.29
N ASN A 15 -18.13 -16.57 9.28
CA ASN A 15 -18.58 -15.90 10.51
C ASN A 15 -18.68 -14.38 10.39
N LEU A 16 -18.21 -13.79 9.29
CA LEU A 16 -18.29 -12.34 9.06
C LEU A 16 -19.71 -11.94 8.62
N PRO A 17 -20.16 -10.70 8.92
CA PRO A 17 -21.38 -10.18 8.31
C PRO A 17 -21.19 -10.01 6.79
N TYR A 18 -22.30 -10.03 6.04
CA TYR A 18 -22.30 -10.10 4.58
C TYR A 18 -21.38 -9.08 3.89
N VAL A 19 -21.43 -7.81 4.28
CA VAL A 19 -20.60 -6.74 3.70
C VAL A 19 -19.10 -7.02 3.91
N GLN A 20 -18.72 -7.61 5.04
CA GLN A 20 -17.34 -7.98 5.34
C GLN A 20 -16.92 -9.24 4.57
N GLN A 21 -17.84 -10.17 4.31
CA GLN A 21 -17.58 -11.32 3.43
C GLN A 21 -17.26 -10.86 2.01
N GLU A 22 -18.04 -9.92 1.45
CA GLU A 22 -17.79 -9.35 0.12
C GLU A 22 -16.43 -8.65 0.04
N LYS A 23 -16.06 -7.88 1.08
CA LYS A 23 -14.73 -7.25 1.17
C LYS A 23 -13.61 -8.28 1.22
N ALA A 24 -13.77 -9.36 1.98
CA ALA A 24 -12.77 -10.41 2.08
C ALA A 24 -12.60 -11.16 0.74
N LEU A 25 -13.70 -11.45 0.04
CA LEU A 25 -13.65 -12.06 -1.29
C LEU A 25 -12.90 -11.17 -2.28
N LYS A 26 -13.26 -9.88 -2.36
CA LYS A 26 -12.60 -8.91 -3.23
C LYS A 26 -11.09 -8.81 -2.95
N PHE A 27 -10.69 -8.82 -1.68
CA PHE A 27 -9.28 -8.79 -1.32
C PHE A 27 -8.52 -10.04 -1.82
N ILE A 28 -9.11 -11.23 -1.72
CA ILE A 28 -8.50 -12.47 -2.23
C ILE A 28 -8.36 -12.45 -3.75
N GLU A 29 -9.36 -11.90 -4.47
CA GLU A 29 -9.29 -11.66 -5.91
C GLU A 29 -8.13 -10.72 -6.26
N GLU A 30 -8.00 -9.60 -5.53
CA GLU A 30 -6.92 -8.64 -5.73
C GLU A 30 -5.53 -9.25 -5.46
N LEU A 31 -5.38 -10.10 -4.43
CA LEU A 31 -4.13 -10.83 -4.16
C LEU A 31 -3.74 -11.74 -5.32
N SER A 32 -4.72 -12.36 -5.97
CA SER A 32 -4.50 -13.21 -7.14
C SER A 32 -4.02 -12.39 -8.36
N LEU A 33 -4.50 -11.15 -8.47
CA LEU A 33 -4.07 -10.16 -9.47
C LEU A 33 -2.77 -9.43 -9.10
N ALA A 34 -2.35 -9.50 -7.84
CA ALA A 34 -1.18 -8.79 -7.30
C ALA A 34 0.15 -9.52 -7.56
N LYS A 35 0.16 -10.71 -8.17
CA LYS A 35 1.39 -11.36 -8.64
C LYS A 35 2.18 -10.41 -9.55
N GLY A 36 3.19 -9.75 -8.98
CA GLY A 36 4.12 -8.89 -9.71
C GLY A 36 3.69 -7.44 -9.91
N ARG A 37 2.82 -6.87 -9.06
CA ARG A 37 2.56 -5.41 -9.09
C ARG A 37 3.70 -4.65 -8.42
N GLY A 38 4.78 -4.47 -9.18
CA GLY A 38 5.94 -3.66 -8.83
C GLY A 38 6.92 -3.63 -10.00
N ALA A 39 7.64 -2.53 -10.18
CA ALA A 39 8.82 -2.53 -11.02
C ALA A 39 10.00 -3.04 -10.19
N PRO A 40 10.82 -4.00 -10.69
CA PRO A 40 12.13 -4.30 -10.14
C PRO A 40 12.91 -3.00 -9.91
N GLY A 41 13.65 -2.93 -8.81
CA GLY A 41 14.40 -1.72 -8.43
C GLY A 41 15.38 -1.27 -9.51
N GLU A 42 15.94 -2.22 -10.26
CA GLU A 42 16.83 -1.94 -11.40
C GLU A 42 16.12 -1.09 -12.48
N ARG A 43 14.81 -1.27 -12.68
CA ARG A 43 14.02 -0.46 -13.63
C ARG A 43 13.75 0.96 -13.14
N LEU A 44 13.96 1.24 -11.84
CA LEU A 44 13.79 2.55 -11.25
C LEU A 44 15.06 3.40 -11.31
N LEU A 45 16.24 2.79 -11.54
CA LEU A 45 17.53 3.51 -11.60
C LEU A 45 17.57 4.61 -12.66
N LYS A 46 16.79 4.47 -13.75
CA LYS A 46 16.66 5.51 -14.77
C LYS A 46 16.06 6.84 -14.26
N TYR A 47 15.43 6.81 -13.09
CA TYR A 47 14.88 7.99 -12.42
C TYR A 47 15.81 8.53 -11.31
N ALA A 48 16.95 7.88 -11.05
CA ALA A 48 17.90 8.38 -10.07
C ALA A 48 18.44 9.74 -10.52
N GLY A 49 18.22 10.78 -9.72
CA GLY A 49 18.60 12.15 -10.05
C GLY A 49 17.73 12.82 -11.13
N SER A 50 16.55 12.28 -11.45
CA SER A 50 15.66 12.89 -12.45
C SER A 50 14.85 14.08 -11.94
N ILE A 51 14.89 14.36 -10.63
CA ILE A 51 14.19 15.50 -10.03
C ILE A 51 15.03 16.75 -10.29
N ALA A 52 14.43 17.79 -10.86
CA ALA A 52 15.14 19.04 -11.13
C ALA A 52 15.59 19.71 -9.83
N PRO A 53 16.73 20.42 -9.81
CA PRO A 53 17.22 21.11 -8.61
C PRO A 53 16.19 22.07 -7.98
N ASP A 54 15.40 22.76 -8.82
CA ASP A 54 14.36 23.67 -8.34
C ASP A 54 13.22 22.91 -7.63
N ASP A 55 12.81 21.76 -8.17
CA ASP A 55 11.82 20.89 -7.52
C ASP A 55 12.36 20.31 -6.21
N LEU A 56 13.65 19.95 -6.15
CA LEU A 56 14.31 19.50 -4.92
C LEU A 56 14.29 20.60 -3.86
N LYS A 57 14.47 21.87 -4.25
CA LYS A 57 14.41 23.00 -3.33
C LYS A 57 13.00 23.19 -2.76
N ILE A 58 11.96 23.06 -3.59
CA ILE A 58 10.56 23.11 -3.14
C ILE A 58 10.27 21.99 -2.15
N MET A 59 10.74 20.77 -2.43
CA MET A 59 10.58 19.63 -1.52
C MET A 59 11.30 19.87 -0.19
N ASP A 60 12.52 20.39 -0.21
CA ASP A 60 13.28 20.71 1.01
C ASP A 60 12.55 21.78 1.85
N GLU A 61 12.10 22.87 1.23
CA GLU A 61 11.30 23.90 1.89
C GLU A 61 10.03 23.34 2.53
N ALA A 62 9.30 22.46 1.84
CA ALA A 62 8.10 21.83 2.38
C ALA A 62 8.42 20.92 3.59
N ILE A 63 9.52 20.16 3.52
CA ILE A 63 9.95 19.29 4.62
C ILE A 63 10.32 20.13 5.85
N GLN A 64 11.12 21.19 5.68
CA GLN A 64 11.54 22.03 6.80
C GLN A 64 10.38 22.80 7.44
N ASN A 65 9.40 23.24 6.64
CA ASN A 65 8.32 24.11 7.12
C ASN A 65 7.08 23.34 7.63
N ASP A 66 6.90 22.08 7.24
CA ASP A 66 5.64 21.34 7.46
C ASP A 66 5.82 19.92 8.02
N CYS A 67 6.90 19.20 7.67
CA CYS A 67 7.09 17.79 8.09
C CYS A 67 7.38 17.61 9.60
N GLY A 68 7.54 18.71 10.34
CA GLY A 68 7.75 18.72 11.80
C GLY A 68 6.59 19.27 12.62
N LYS A 69 5.49 19.74 12.00
CA LYS A 69 4.33 20.26 12.74
C LYS A 69 3.39 19.11 13.06
N ILE A 70 3.61 18.49 14.21
CA ILE A 70 2.56 17.67 14.83
C ILE A 70 1.51 18.65 15.37
N ASP A 71 0.44 18.91 14.61
CA ASP A 71 -0.75 19.50 15.22
C ASP A 71 -1.47 18.41 16.02
N ILE A 72 -1.32 18.52 17.34
CA ILE A 72 -1.93 17.63 18.33
C ILE A 72 -3.47 17.67 18.30
N ASN A 73 -4.07 18.62 17.58
CA ASN A 73 -5.52 18.82 17.48
C ASN A 73 -6.09 18.48 16.09
N GLU A 74 -5.27 18.04 15.12
CA GLU A 74 -5.73 17.68 13.78
C GLU A 74 -6.16 16.20 13.62
N TRP A 75 -6.19 15.42 14.70
CA TRP A 75 -6.64 14.01 14.73
C TRP A 75 -7.71 13.74 15.78
#